data_AF-A0A0F9YVA0-F1
#
_entry.id   AF-A0A0F9YVA0-F1
#
_cell.length_a   1.000
_cell.length_b   1.000
_cell.length_c   1.000
_cell.angle_alpha   90.00
_cell.angle_beta   90.00
_cell.angle_gamma   90.00
#
_symmetry.space_group_name_H-M   'P 1'
#
loop_
_entity.id
_entity.type
_entity.pdbx_description
1 polymer ?
#
loop_
_entity_poly.entity_id
_entity_poly.type
_entity_poly.pdbx_seq_one_letter_code
_entity_poly.pdbx_strand_id
1 'polypeptide(L)'
;MFFDDENSDQVVLSYELLHLLRWLIENEQSTLKRLVKKSLKKGLTEAIMQAAKNRDDEKNPEIHYSITDFFGLMDDLLNEGLIEDASKQVLQQNLLSTIDQIDSSICDTSTLNQSLMQATSELEKNPHQNAKHALYKELLKTWKPFNSKKNIN
;
A
#
# COMPACT_ATOMS: atom_id res chain seq x y z
N MET A 1 44.86 -24.21 -7.13
CA MET A 1 44.55 -23.72 -8.49
C MET A 1 43.53 -24.72 -9.03
N PHE A 2 42.25 -24.43 -9.20
CA PHE A 2 41.53 -23.17 -9.39
C PHE A 2 40.27 -23.18 -8.52
N PHE A 3 39.93 -22.02 -7.94
CA PHE A 3 38.56 -21.77 -7.49
C PHE A 3 37.78 -21.52 -8.79
N ASP A 4 36.95 -22.47 -9.21
CA ASP A 4 35.89 -22.18 -10.18
C ASP A 4 34.83 -21.39 -9.43
N ASP A 5 35.03 -20.07 -9.45
CA ASP A 5 34.03 -19.07 -9.14
C ASP A 5 33.02 -19.08 -10.30
N GLU A 6 32.19 -20.12 -10.36
CA GLU A 6 30.90 -20.03 -11.02
C GLU A 6 30.09 -18.99 -10.23
N ASN A 7 30.29 -17.71 -10.54
CA ASN A 7 29.32 -16.65 -10.27
C ASN A 7 28.04 -17.02 -11.01
N SER A 8 27.30 -17.96 -10.44
CA SER A 8 25.90 -18.14 -10.72
C SER A 8 25.24 -16.86 -10.21
N ASP A 9 24.88 -15.97 -11.14
CA ASP A 9 24.01 -14.81 -10.90
C ASP A 9 22.63 -15.30 -10.41
N GLN A 10 22.58 -15.85 -9.20
CA GLN A 10 21.39 -16.31 -8.55
C GLN A 10 20.69 -15.10 -7.95
N VAL A 11 19.51 -14.80 -8.48
CA VAL A 11 18.63 -13.80 -7.88
C VAL A 11 18.14 -14.35 -6.54
N VAL A 12 18.64 -13.80 -5.44
CA VAL A 12 18.18 -14.12 -4.09
C VAL A 12 16.93 -13.29 -3.80
N LEU A 13 15.79 -13.95 -3.64
CA LEU A 13 14.52 -13.30 -3.32
C LEU A 13 14.24 -13.37 -1.83
N SER A 14 13.69 -12.29 -1.26
CA SER A 14 13.19 -12.28 0.13
C SER A 14 11.97 -13.22 0.25
N TYR A 15 11.77 -13.76 1.46
CA TYR A 15 10.67 -14.67 1.74
C TYR A 15 9.32 -13.95 1.60
N GLU A 16 9.28 -12.69 2.01
CA GLU A 16 8.17 -11.77 1.93
C GLU A 16 7.76 -11.51 0.48
N LEU A 17 8.75 -11.27 -0.40
CA LEU A 17 8.50 -11.09 -1.83
C LEU A 17 7.95 -12.37 -2.49
N LEU A 18 8.43 -13.55 -2.09
CA LEU A 18 7.87 -14.83 -2.57
C LEU A 18 6.39 -14.98 -2.19
N HIS A 19 6.02 -14.60 -0.97
CA HIS A 19 4.62 -14.59 -0.52
C HIS A 19 3.78 -13.58 -1.27
N LEU A 20 4.29 -12.38 -1.51
CA LEU A 20 3.61 -11.36 -2.31
C LEU A 20 3.33 -11.89 -3.73
N LEU A 21 4.34 -12.44 -4.40
CA LEU A 21 4.19 -12.99 -5.76
C LEU A 21 3.13 -14.08 -5.81
N ARG A 22 3.17 -15.01 -4.84
CA ARG A 22 2.16 -16.06 -4.73
C ARG A 22 0.76 -15.48 -4.52
N TRP A 23 0.61 -14.54 -3.60
CA TRP A 23 -0.66 -13.90 -3.28
C TRP A 23 -1.26 -13.19 -4.50
N LEU A 24 -0.44 -12.45 -5.26
CA LEU A 24 -0.87 -11.75 -6.46
C LEU A 24 -1.35 -12.70 -7.55
N ILE A 25 -0.68 -13.85 -7.72
CA ILE A 25 -1.09 -14.87 -8.69
C ILE A 25 -2.43 -15.49 -8.30
N GLU A 26 -2.61 -15.81 -7.01
CA GLU A 26 -3.81 -16.48 -6.50
C GLU A 26 -5.03 -15.54 -6.44
N ASN A 27 -4.84 -14.26 -6.10
CA ASN A 27 -5.94 -13.33 -5.79
C ASN A 27 -6.13 -12.21 -6.81
N GLU A 28 -5.06 -11.76 -7.49
CA GLU A 28 -5.06 -10.54 -8.31
C GLU A 28 -4.83 -10.82 -9.81
N GLN A 29 -5.07 -12.04 -10.27
CA GLN A 29 -4.85 -12.46 -11.65
C GLN A 29 -5.57 -11.57 -12.67
N SER A 30 -6.78 -11.10 -12.35
CA SER A 30 -7.56 -10.21 -13.23
C SER A 30 -6.91 -8.83 -13.37
N THR A 31 -6.36 -8.29 -12.28
CA THR A 31 -5.62 -7.04 -12.23
C THR A 31 -4.33 -7.15 -13.04
N LEU A 32 -3.56 -8.23 -12.85
CA LEU A 32 -2.35 -8.52 -13.63
C LEU A 32 -2.65 -8.60 -15.13
N LYS A 33 -3.69 -9.34 -15.51
CA LYS A 33 -4.13 -9.45 -16.92
C LYS A 33 -4.51 -8.09 -17.51
N ARG A 34 -5.17 -7.23 -16.74
CA ARG A 34 -5.51 -5.86 -17.16
C ARG A 34 -4.25 -5.01 -17.34
N LEU A 35 -3.27 -5.13 -16.44
CA LEU A 35 -2.00 -4.42 -16.53
C LEU A 35 -1.24 -4.80 -17.82
N VAL A 36 -1.09 -6.11 -18.08
CA VAL A 36 -0.45 -6.62 -19.31
C VAL A 36 -1.16 -6.09 -20.57
N LYS A 37 -2.50 -6.17 -20.62
CA LYS A 37 -3.28 -5.63 -21.75
C LYS A 37 -3.07 -4.13 -21.96
N LYS A 38 -2.97 -3.36 -20.87
CA LYS A 38 -2.71 -1.92 -20.92
C LYS A 38 -1.31 -1.64 -21.48
N SER A 39 -0.30 -2.38 -21.04
CA SER A 39 1.08 -2.25 -21.52
C SER A 39 1.22 -2.62 -23.01
N LEU A 40 0.56 -3.70 -23.45
CA LEU A 40 0.52 -4.10 -24.86
C LEU A 40 -0.04 -3.00 -25.78
N LYS A 41 -1.08 -2.28 -25.33
CA LYS A 41 -1.65 -1.14 -26.06
C LYS A 41 -0.79 0.12 -26.02
N LYS A 42 0.15 0.21 -25.10
CA LYS A 42 0.96 1.40 -24.83
C LYS A 42 2.34 1.38 -25.50
N GLY A 43 2.64 0.38 -26.33
CA GLY A 43 3.93 0.31 -27.02
C GLY A 43 4.75 -0.95 -26.75
N LEU A 44 4.32 -1.83 -25.83
CA LEU A 44 5.08 -3.04 -25.50
C LEU A 44 5.15 -4.01 -26.70
N THR A 45 4.11 -4.06 -27.53
CA THR A 45 4.09 -4.91 -28.73
C THR A 45 5.20 -4.49 -29.70
N GLU A 46 5.32 -3.18 -29.93
CA GLU A 46 6.31 -2.58 -30.79
C GLU A 46 7.73 -2.79 -30.24
N ALA A 47 7.91 -2.65 -28.92
CA ALA A 47 9.18 -2.91 -28.25
C ALA A 47 9.63 -4.38 -28.39
N ILE A 48 8.70 -5.34 -28.20
CA ILE A 48 8.97 -6.77 -28.38
C ILE A 48 9.35 -7.08 -29.83
N MET A 49 8.63 -6.49 -30.81
CA MET A 49 8.92 -6.70 -32.22
C MET A 49 10.27 -6.11 -32.64
N GLN A 50 10.69 -4.99 -32.05
CA GLN A 50 12.02 -4.41 -32.27
C GLN A 50 13.12 -5.28 -31.65
N ALA A 51 12.93 -5.74 -30.40
CA ALA A 51 13.87 -6.64 -29.74
C ALA A 51 14.01 -7.98 -30.48
N ALA A 52 12.92 -8.52 -31.03
CA ALA A 52 12.94 -9.77 -31.81
C ALA A 52 13.71 -9.65 -33.14
N LYS A 53 13.77 -8.45 -33.74
CA LYS A 53 14.54 -8.20 -34.98
C LYS A 53 16.04 -8.11 -34.75
N ASN A 54 16.47 -7.84 -33.52
CA ASN A 54 17.86 -7.66 -33.12
C ASN A 54 18.45 -8.89 -32.41
N ARG A 55 17.80 -10.06 -32.49
CA ARG A 55 18.26 -11.30 -31.85
C ARG A 55 19.44 -11.91 -32.60
N ASP A 56 20.63 -11.43 -32.31
CA ASP A 56 21.78 -12.31 -32.18
C ASP A 56 21.76 -12.84 -30.74
N ASP A 57 21.07 -13.96 -30.54
CA ASP A 57 21.03 -14.71 -29.28
C ASP A 57 22.46 -15.18 -28.97
N GLU A 58 23.04 -14.89 -27.80
CA GLU A 58 23.08 -15.94 -26.76
C GLU A 58 23.33 -15.44 -25.33
N LYS A 59 23.68 -14.18 -25.10
CA LYS A 59 23.87 -13.65 -23.73
C LYS A 59 23.53 -12.17 -23.72
N ASN A 60 22.25 -11.83 -23.59
CA ASN A 60 21.88 -10.44 -23.35
C ASN A 60 21.84 -10.18 -21.82
N PRO A 61 22.92 -9.63 -21.21
CA PRO A 61 22.95 -9.31 -19.79
C PRO A 61 21.83 -8.33 -19.39
N GLU A 62 21.27 -7.57 -20.35
CA GLU A 62 20.13 -6.69 -20.11
C GLU A 62 18.89 -7.42 -19.56
N ILE A 63 18.70 -8.71 -19.87
CA ILE A 63 17.58 -9.49 -19.32
C ILE A 63 17.78 -9.74 -17.82
N HIS A 64 19.01 -10.07 -17.41
CA HIS A 64 19.34 -10.28 -15.99
C HIS A 64 19.22 -8.98 -15.18
N TYR A 65 19.67 -7.85 -15.76
CA TYR A 65 19.45 -6.53 -15.15
C TYR A 65 17.96 -6.21 -15.05
N SER A 66 17.16 -6.43 -16.10
CA SER A 66 15.73 -6.16 -16.06
C SER A 66 14.98 -7.01 -15.03
N ILE A 67 15.40 -8.26 -14.78
CA ILE A 67 14.79 -9.13 -13.76
C ILE A 67 15.16 -8.63 -12.36
N THR A 68 16.44 -8.28 -12.16
CA THR A 68 16.92 -7.74 -10.88
C THR A 68 16.24 -6.42 -10.55
N ASP A 69 16.11 -5.52 -11.53
CA ASP A 69 15.41 -4.24 -11.38
C ASP A 69 13.93 -4.43 -11.06
N PHE A 70 13.28 -5.40 -11.70
CA PHE A 70 11.87 -5.71 -11.42
C PHE A 70 11.68 -6.18 -9.97
N PHE A 71 12.51 -7.11 -9.51
CA PHE A 71 12.40 -7.60 -8.13
C PHE A 71 12.82 -6.56 -7.10
N GLY A 72 13.83 -5.73 -7.40
CA GLY A 72 14.20 -4.58 -6.56
C GLY A 72 13.04 -3.62 -6.39
N LEU A 73 12.39 -3.22 -7.50
CA LEU A 73 11.20 -2.37 -7.44
C LEU A 73 10.05 -3.00 -6.64
N MET A 74 9.81 -4.30 -6.80
CA MET A 74 8.75 -4.99 -6.06
C MET A 74 9.03 -5.05 -4.55
N ASP A 75 10.29 -5.22 -4.16
CA ASP A 75 10.71 -5.23 -2.75
C ASP A 75 10.59 -3.82 -2.14
N ASP A 76 10.98 -2.78 -2.88
CA ASP A 76 10.79 -1.38 -2.48
C ASP A 76 9.30 -1.07 -2.27
N LEU A 77 8.44 -1.42 -3.23
CA LEU A 77 6.99 -1.20 -3.12
C LEU A 77 6.35 -1.98 -1.97
N LEU A 78 6.83 -3.19 -1.69
CA LEU A 78 6.36 -3.98 -0.56
C LEU A 78 6.76 -3.33 0.76
N ASN A 79 8.01 -2.89 0.89
CA ASN A 79 8.50 -2.19 2.07
C ASN A 79 7.78 -0.87 2.30
N GLU A 80 7.54 -0.09 1.24
CA GLU A 80 6.74 1.13 1.30
C GLU A 80 5.33 0.84 1.84
N GLY A 81 4.63 -0.16 1.28
CA GLY A 81 3.30 -0.54 1.75
C GLY A 81 3.27 -0.99 3.21
N LEU A 82 4.28 -1.75 3.66
CA LEU A 82 4.40 -2.18 5.06
C LEU A 82 4.66 -1.01 6.01
N ILE A 83 5.52 -0.06 5.62
CA ILE A 83 5.81 1.16 6.40
C ILE A 83 4.57 2.04 6.48
N GLU A 84 3.85 2.22 5.38
CA GLU A 84 2.60 2.98 5.35
C GLU A 84 1.57 2.38 6.30
N ASP A 85 1.32 1.07 6.25
CA ASP A 85 0.37 0.41 7.15
C ASP A 85 0.79 0.50 8.63
N ALA A 86 2.07 0.33 8.94
CA ALA A 86 2.58 0.49 10.30
C ALA A 86 2.40 1.94 10.80
N SER A 87 2.65 2.93 9.95
CA SER A 87 2.47 4.35 10.28
C SER A 87 1.00 4.68 10.58
N LYS A 88 0.06 4.10 9.82
CA LYS A 88 -1.38 4.25 10.02
C LYS A 88 -1.83 3.66 11.35
N GLN A 89 -1.31 2.49 11.72
CA GLN A 89 -1.63 1.85 13.00
C GLN A 89 -1.14 2.69 14.18
N VAL A 90 0.09 3.23 14.13
CA VAL A 90 0.62 4.11 15.18
C VAL A 90 -0.21 5.39 15.28
N LEU A 91 -0.58 5.99 14.15
CA LEU A 91 -1.44 7.18 14.12
C LEU A 91 -2.82 6.88 14.75
N GLN A 92 -3.43 5.75 14.38
CA GLN A 92 -4.72 5.33 14.91
C GLN A 92 -4.65 5.05 16.42
N GLN A 93 -3.59 4.40 16.93
CA GLN A 93 -3.38 4.17 18.35
C GLN A 93 -3.24 5.49 19.13
N ASN A 94 -2.48 6.45 18.60
CA ASN A 94 -2.34 7.77 19.21
C ASN A 94 -3.69 8.51 19.30
N LEU A 95 -4.54 8.37 18.27
CA LEU A 95 -5.87 8.96 18.27
C LEU A 95 -6.86 8.22 19.20
N LEU A 96 -6.78 6.89 19.30
CA LEU A 96 -7.59 6.09 20.24
C LEU A 96 -7.38 6.53 21.69
N SER A 97 -6.13 6.78 22.09
CA SER A 97 -5.84 7.31 23.44
C SER A 97 -6.47 8.69 23.71
N THR A 98 -6.78 9.46 22.65
CA THR A 98 -7.49 10.74 22.76
C THR A 98 -9.01 10.51 22.85
N ILE A 99 -9.53 9.48 22.20
CA ILE A 99 -10.94 9.08 22.28
C ILE A 99 -11.30 8.53 23.66
N ASP A 100 -10.40 7.79 24.32
CA ASP A 100 -10.62 7.29 25.69
C ASP A 100 -10.85 8.41 26.71
N GLN A 101 -10.46 9.65 26.38
CA GLN A 101 -10.69 10.84 27.20
C GLN A 101 -12.07 11.48 26.95
N ILE A 102 -12.81 11.02 25.93
CA ILE A 102 -14.13 11.55 25.57
C ILE A 102 -15.19 10.75 26.32
N ASP A 103 -16.07 11.48 27.00
CA ASP A 103 -17.18 10.88 27.72
C ASP A 103 -18.16 10.18 26.76
N SER A 104 -18.14 8.84 26.80
CA SER A 104 -19.02 7.97 26.02
C SER A 104 -20.52 8.15 26.31
N SER A 105 -20.89 8.85 27.39
CA SER A 105 -22.28 9.23 27.67
C SER A 105 -22.78 10.41 26.83
N ILE A 106 -21.86 11.18 26.23
CA ILE A 106 -22.14 12.41 25.47
C ILE A 106 -21.96 12.21 23.97
N CYS A 107 -21.04 11.33 23.56
CA CYS A 107 -20.78 11.01 22.17
C CYS A 107 -20.87 9.50 21.96
N ASP A 108 -21.71 9.06 21.03
CA ASP A 108 -21.86 7.64 20.77
C ASP A 108 -20.61 7.04 20.11
N THR A 109 -20.32 5.78 20.46
CA THR A 109 -19.13 5.07 19.99
C THR A 109 -19.06 4.94 18.46
N SER A 110 -20.20 4.95 17.77
CA SER A 110 -20.24 4.88 16.31
C SER A 110 -19.74 6.18 15.67
N THR A 111 -20.16 7.33 16.20
CA THR A 111 -19.68 8.66 15.78
C THR A 111 -18.19 8.80 16.06
N LEU A 112 -17.71 8.38 17.24
CA LEU A 112 -16.28 8.43 17.58
C LEU A 112 -15.42 7.59 16.63
N ASN A 113 -15.83 6.36 16.34
CA ASN A 113 -15.11 5.48 15.42
C ASN A 113 -15.14 6.02 13.98
N GLN A 114 -16.25 6.60 13.53
CA GLN A 114 -16.33 7.21 12.22
C GLN A 114 -15.40 8.42 12.09
N SER A 115 -15.39 9.30 13.09
CA SER A 115 -14.49 10.46 13.12
C SER A 115 -13.03 10.07 13.20
N LEU A 116 -12.71 8.99 13.93
CA LEU A 116 -11.37 8.39 13.97
C LEU A 116 -10.90 7.95 12.58
N MET A 117 -11.74 7.20 11.86
CA MET A 117 -11.41 6.73 10.50
C MET A 117 -11.23 7.89 9.52
N GLN A 118 -12.09 8.90 9.60
CA GLN A 118 -12.02 10.09 8.74
C GLN A 118 -10.77 10.93 9.05
N ALA A 119 -10.46 11.14 10.33
CA ALA A 119 -9.27 11.88 10.74
C ALA A 119 -7.97 11.14 10.37
N THR A 120 -7.94 9.81 10.51
CA THR A 120 -6.80 8.98 10.08
C THR A 120 -6.57 9.15 8.57
N SER A 121 -7.63 9.10 7.76
CA SER A 121 -7.53 9.31 6.31
C SER A 121 -7.16 10.74 5.90
N GLU A 122 -7.56 11.77 6.67
CA GLU A 122 -7.16 13.17 6.42
C GLU A 122 -5.68 13.40 6.76
N LEU A 123 -5.19 12.77 7.83
CA LEU A 123 -3.80 12.84 8.28
C LEU A 123 -2.84 12.04 7.39
N GLU A 124 -3.29 10.95 6.79
CA GLU A 124 -2.54 10.26 5.72
C GLU A 124 -2.24 11.20 4.54
N LYS A 125 -3.21 12.04 4.18
CA LYS A 125 -3.05 13.02 3.08
C LYS A 125 -2.26 14.25 3.51
N ASN A 126 -2.21 14.57 4.81
CA ASN A 126 -1.56 15.75 5.37
C ASN A 126 -0.80 15.39 6.66
N PRO A 127 0.39 14.76 6.57
CA PRO A 127 1.10 14.23 7.74
C PRO A 127 1.55 15.28 8.76
N HIS A 128 1.69 16.54 8.33
CA HIS A 128 2.10 17.66 9.19
C HIS A 128 0.95 18.28 9.99
N GLN A 129 -0.29 17.87 9.74
CA GLN A 129 -1.45 18.39 10.47
C GLN A 129 -1.50 17.80 11.88
N ASN A 130 -1.89 18.62 12.87
CA ASN A 130 -2.03 18.15 14.24
C ASN A 130 -3.13 17.07 14.32
N ALA A 131 -2.75 15.87 14.74
CA ALA A 131 -3.63 14.70 14.78
C ALA A 131 -4.88 14.91 15.64
N LYS A 132 -4.73 15.53 16.81
CA LYS A 132 -5.87 15.85 17.70
C LYS A 132 -6.80 16.88 17.07
N HIS A 133 -6.25 17.87 16.38
CA HIS A 133 -7.04 18.88 15.69
C HIS A 133 -7.86 18.27 14.53
N ALA A 134 -7.25 17.37 13.74
CA ALA A 134 -7.97 16.63 12.70
C ALA A 134 -9.10 15.77 13.29
N LEU A 135 -8.83 15.04 14.38
CA LEU A 135 -9.83 14.24 15.09
C LEU A 135 -11.00 15.10 15.58
N TYR A 136 -10.73 16.21 16.28
CA TYR A 136 -11.80 17.09 16.76
C TYR A 136 -12.58 17.77 15.65
N LYS A 137 -11.92 18.14 14.55
CA LYS A 137 -12.57 18.71 13.38
C LYS A 137 -13.57 17.72 12.76
N GLU A 138 -13.18 16.46 12.56
CA GLU A 138 -14.08 15.44 12.05
C GLU A 138 -15.16 15.07 13.07
N LEU A 139 -14.83 15.02 14.36
CA LEU A 139 -15.80 14.82 15.43
C LEU A 139 -16.89 15.90 15.42
N LEU A 140 -16.51 17.18 15.32
CA LEU A 140 -17.47 18.28 15.29
C LEU A 140 -18.35 18.29 14.03
N LYS A 141 -17.88 17.72 12.90
CA LYS A 141 -18.67 17.59 11.68
C LYS A 141 -19.72 16.49 11.77
N THR A 142 -19.36 15.36 12.38
CA THR A 142 -20.25 14.19 12.48
C THR A 142 -21.12 14.23 13.74
N TRP A 143 -20.69 14.92 14.79
CA TRP A 143 -21.41 15.02 16.05
C TRP A 143 -22.68 15.85 15.89
N LYS A 144 -23.82 15.18 16.13
CA LYS A 144 -25.14 15.81 16.22
C LYS A 144 -25.62 15.73 17.67
N PRO A 145 -25.25 16.69 18.53
CA PRO A 145 -25.83 16.76 19.86
C PRO A 145 -27.33 17.02 19.71
N PHE A 146 -28.15 16.06 20.13
CA PHE A 146 -29.62 16.05 20.13
C PHE A 146 -30.35 15.65 18.84
N ASN A 147 -30.59 14.33 18.72
CA ASN A 147 -31.92 13.82 18.39
C ASN A 147 -32.58 13.26 19.67
N SER A 148 -32.61 14.02 20.76
CA SER A 148 -33.49 13.71 21.90
C SER A 148 -34.91 14.16 21.55
N LYS A 149 -35.61 13.38 20.72
CA LYS A 149 -37.06 13.53 20.63
C LYS A 149 -37.66 13.11 21.96
N LYS A 150 -38.16 14.12 22.68
CA LYS A 150 -39.37 14.15 23.51
C LYS A 150 -39.82 12.79 24.07
N ASN A 151 -39.69 12.61 25.38
CA ASN A 151 -40.71 11.96 26.19
C ASN A 151 -40.65 12.56 27.60
N ILE A 152 -41.38 13.67 27.78
CA ILE A 152 -41.90 14.08 29.07
C ILE A 152 -43.40 13.80 28.94
N ASN A 153 -43.83 12.70 29.57
CA ASN A 153 -45.22 12.48 29.98
C ASN A 153 -45.27 12.71 31.49
#